data_AF-D1VXI2-F1
#
_entry.id   AF-D1VXI2-F1
#
_cell.length_a   1.000
_cell.length_b   1.000
_cell.length_c   1.000
_cell.angle_alpha   90.00
_cell.angle_beta   90.00
_cell.angle_gamma   90.00
#
_symmetry.space_group_name_H-M   'P 1'
#
loop_
_entity.id
_entity.type
_entity.pdbx_description
1 polymer ?
#
loop_
_entity_poly.entity_id
_entity_poly.type
_entity_poly.pdbx_seq_one_letter_code
_entity_poly.pdbx_strand_id
1 'polypeptide(L)'
;MSAKMMLEAAGYNVVNPMENELPKESTTAQHMKRDIQLLTECDTVFMMDGWNHSQGCYTEFMVATAIGCEIIFESKMSNIKLGENKRFKTIFL
;
A
#
# COMPACT_ATOMS: atom_id res chain seq x y z
N MET A 1 -6.67 -2.90 18.01
CA MET A 1 -5.21 -3.01 17.78
C MET A 1 -4.96 -2.56 16.35
N SER A 2 -4.01 -1.66 16.09
CA SER A 2 -3.73 -1.17 14.72
C SER A 2 -2.90 -2.19 13.94
N ALA A 3 -2.92 -2.10 12.60
CA ALA A 3 -2.08 -2.93 11.73
C ALA A 3 -0.59 -2.80 12.07
N LYS A 4 -0.11 -1.57 12.34
CA LYS A 4 1.26 -1.30 12.79
C LYS A 4 1.66 -2.15 13.99
N MET A 5 0.86 -2.14 15.06
CA MET A 5 1.14 -2.92 16.26
C MET A 5 1.18 -4.44 15.99
N MET A 6 0.30 -4.94 15.12
CA MET A 6 0.28 -6.38 14.77
C MET A 6 1.55 -6.77 14.00
N LEU A 7 1.98 -5.95 13.05
CA LEU A 7 3.17 -6.19 12.24
C LEU A 7 4.44 -6.05 13.09
N GLU A 8 4.53 -5.04 13.95
CA GLU A 8 5.63 -4.91 14.93
C GLU A 8 5.71 -6.13 15.85
N ALA A 9 4.57 -6.60 16.37
CA ALA A 9 4.51 -7.80 17.20
C ALA A 9 4.90 -9.08 16.45
N ALA A 10 4.71 -9.11 15.12
CA ALA A 10 5.14 -10.18 14.25
C ALA A 10 6.63 -10.08 13.85
N GLY A 11 7.35 -9.04 14.29
CA GLY A 11 8.78 -8.86 14.07
C GLY A 11 9.17 -7.99 12.88
N TYR A 12 8.22 -7.30 12.24
CA TYR A 12 8.51 -6.38 11.15
C TYR A 12 8.97 -5.01 11.68
N ASN A 13 9.87 -4.35 10.95
CA ASN A 13 10.14 -2.92 11.11
C ASN A 13 9.14 -2.13 10.26
N VAL A 14 8.15 -1.51 10.89
CA VAL A 14 6.97 -0.97 10.18
C VAL A 14 7.13 0.52 9.85
N VAL A 15 7.06 0.84 8.56
CA VAL A 15 6.93 2.22 8.06
C VAL A 15 5.47 2.51 7.76
N ASN A 16 4.93 3.60 8.32
CA ASN A 16 3.56 4.03 8.08
C ASN A 16 3.55 5.28 7.17
N PRO A 17 3.02 5.23 5.94
CA PRO A 17 3.00 6.39 5.03
C PRO A 17 2.17 7.57 5.59
N MET A 18 1.24 7.34 6.51
CA MET A 18 0.53 8.43 7.21
C MET A 18 1.43 9.24 8.16
N GLU A 19 2.61 8.71 8.49
CA GLU A 19 3.63 9.35 9.33
C GLU A 19 4.79 9.91 8.48
N ASN A 20 4.54 10.23 7.19
CA ASN A 20 5.56 10.70 6.23
C ASN A 20 6.15 12.11 6.46
N GLU A 21 5.92 12.69 7.64
CA GLU A 21 6.43 13.98 8.11
C GLU A 21 5.99 15.22 7.29
N LEU A 22 5.15 15.04 6.27
CA LEU A 22 4.62 16.15 5.49
C LEU A 22 3.50 16.89 6.26
N PRO A 23 3.45 18.23 6.16
CA PRO A 23 2.32 19.00 6.70
C PRO A 23 0.99 18.55 6.09
N LYS A 24 -0.09 18.58 6.87
CA LYS A 24 -1.45 18.22 6.40
C LYS A 24 -1.95 19.07 5.23
N GLU A 25 -1.46 20.31 5.14
CA GLU A 25 -1.80 21.23 4.05
C GLU A 25 -1.05 20.91 2.74
N SER A 26 -0.17 19.91 2.73
CA SER A 26 0.51 19.47 1.52
C SER A 26 -0.48 18.89 0.53
N THR A 27 -0.19 19.09 -0.75
CA THR A 27 -1.02 18.54 -1.82
C THR A 27 -0.96 17.01 -1.83
N THR A 28 -2.02 16.37 -2.33
CA THR A 28 -2.05 14.92 -2.55
C THR A 28 -0.85 14.43 -3.36
N ALA A 29 -0.38 15.21 -4.34
CA ALA A 29 0.78 14.86 -5.15
C ALA A 29 2.10 14.88 -4.37
N GLN A 30 2.24 15.76 -3.37
CA GLN A 30 3.42 15.78 -2.50
C GLN A 30 3.43 14.56 -1.57
N HIS A 31 2.29 14.23 -0.95
CA HIS A 31 2.15 13.01 -0.17
C HIS A 31 2.46 11.77 -1.00
N MET A 32 1.84 11.61 -2.17
CA MET A 32 2.08 10.45 -3.04
C MET A 32 3.54 10.27 -3.44
N LYS A 33 4.26 11.37 -3.74
CA LYS A 33 5.69 11.30 -4.05
C LYS A 33 6.51 10.81 -2.86
N ARG A 34 6.18 11.29 -1.65
CA ARG A 34 6.87 10.90 -0.42
C ARG A 34 6.55 9.46 -0.05
N ASP A 35 5.30 9.03 -0.19
CA ASP A 35 4.86 7.67 0.10
C ASP A 35 5.57 6.66 -0.82
N ILE A 36 5.69 6.97 -2.12
CA ILE A 36 6.47 6.16 -3.06
C ILE A 36 7.96 6.09 -2.67
N GLN A 37 8.57 7.21 -2.22
CA GLN A 37 9.95 7.19 -1.75
C GLN A 37 10.12 6.26 -0.54
N LEU A 38 9.23 6.36 0.45
CA LEU A 38 9.25 5.47 1.62
C LEU A 38 9.06 4.00 1.22
N LEU A 39 8.15 3.75 0.29
CA LEU A 39 7.89 2.41 -0.24
C LEU A 39 9.15 1.80 -0.88
N THR A 40 9.94 2.58 -1.61
CA THR A 40 11.18 2.08 -2.23
C THR A 40 12.27 1.67 -1.22
N GLU A 41 12.13 2.05 0.04
CA GLU A 41 13.03 1.63 1.13
C GLU A 41 12.53 0.35 1.84
N CYS A 42 11.36 -0.17 1.46
CA CYS A 42 10.72 -1.32 2.10
C CYS A 42 10.87 -2.61 1.26
N ASP A 43 11.10 -3.74 1.94
CA ASP A 43 11.13 -5.06 1.30
C ASP A 43 9.72 -5.65 1.10
N THR A 44 8.78 -5.27 1.97
CA THR A 44 7.41 -5.83 2.03
C THR A 44 6.38 -4.71 2.15
N VAL A 45 5.25 -4.84 1.46
CA VAL A 45 4.10 -3.94 1.57
C VAL A 45 2.89 -4.71 2.09
N PHE A 46 2.30 -4.19 3.17
CA PHE A 46 1.06 -4.72 3.75
C PHE A 46 -0.15 -3.93 3.25
N MET A 47 -1.05 -4.59 2.53
CA MET A 47 -2.24 -4.02 1.93
C MET A 47 -3.45 -4.28 2.83
N MET A 48 -3.99 -3.21 3.43
CA MET A 48 -5.19 -3.25 4.26
C MET A 48 -6.46 -3.52 3.44
N ASP A 49 -7.50 -3.98 4.11
CA ASP A 49 -8.81 -4.20 3.50
C ASP A 49 -9.35 -2.92 2.83
N GLY A 50 -9.83 -3.08 1.59
CA GLY A 50 -10.35 -1.96 0.79
C GLY A 50 -9.28 -1.10 0.10
N TRP A 51 -8.00 -1.49 0.14
CA TRP A 51 -6.91 -0.81 -0.59
C TRP A 51 -7.25 -0.53 -2.06
N ASN A 52 -7.97 -1.45 -2.71
CA ASN A 52 -8.33 -1.40 -4.12
C ASN A 52 -9.36 -0.30 -4.46
N HIS A 53 -9.94 0.36 -3.45
CA HIS A 53 -10.82 1.52 -3.65
C HIS A 53 -10.05 2.85 -3.69
N SER A 54 -8.80 2.89 -3.24
CA SER A 54 -7.96 4.07 -3.24
C SER A 54 -7.05 4.10 -4.46
N GLN A 55 -7.05 5.22 -5.19
CA GLN A 55 -6.11 5.43 -6.30
C GLN A 55 -4.66 5.48 -5.83
N GLY A 56 -4.42 5.99 -4.62
CA GLY A 56 -3.09 6.01 -4.00
C GLY A 56 -2.59 4.60 -3.73
N CYS A 57 -3.35 3.82 -2.96
CA CYS A 57 -2.96 2.45 -2.60
C CYS A 57 -2.82 1.53 -3.81
N TYR A 58 -3.65 1.73 -4.85
CA TYR A 58 -3.46 1.02 -6.11
C TYR A 58 -2.13 1.39 -6.79
N THR A 59 -1.76 2.67 -6.80
CA THR A 59 -0.48 3.13 -7.37
C THR A 59 0.70 2.56 -6.61
N GLU A 60 0.64 2.56 -5.28
CA GLU A 60 1.65 1.96 -4.40
C GLU A 60 1.79 0.46 -4.66
N PHE A 61 0.68 -0.28 -4.77
CA PHE A 61 0.69 -1.70 -5.13
C PHE A 61 1.38 -1.96 -6.47
N MET A 62 1.11 -1.13 -7.48
CA MET A 62 1.75 -1.25 -8.80
C MET A 62 3.25 -1.01 -8.73
N VAL A 63 3.68 0.02 -7.99
CA VAL A 63 5.11 0.34 -7.81
C VAL A 63 5.82 -0.79 -7.06
N ALA A 64 5.26 -1.21 -5.93
CA ALA A 64 5.80 -2.29 -5.10
C ALA A 64 5.96 -3.59 -5.91
N THR A 65 4.94 -3.95 -6.70
CA THR A 65 5.00 -5.11 -7.60
C THR A 65 6.08 -4.94 -8.66
N ALA A 66 6.23 -3.76 -9.25
CA ALA A 66 7.21 -3.49 -10.30
C ALA A 66 8.66 -3.53 -9.80
N ILE A 67 8.90 -3.15 -8.54
CA ILE A 67 10.25 -3.16 -7.93
C ILE A 67 10.56 -4.46 -7.19
N GLY A 68 9.60 -5.39 -7.12
CA GLY A 68 9.80 -6.72 -6.55
C GLY A 68 9.63 -6.82 -5.03
N CYS A 69 8.91 -5.89 -4.40
CA CYS A 69 8.53 -6.02 -2.99
C CYS A 69 7.59 -7.21 -2.80
N GLU A 70 7.68 -7.87 -1.65
CA GLU A 70 6.68 -8.85 -1.23
C GLU A 70 5.37 -8.13 -0.86
N ILE A 71 4.23 -8.66 -1.33
CA ILE A 71 2.92 -8.07 -1.01
C ILE A 71 2.14 -9.01 -0.10
N ILE A 72 1.76 -8.51 1.08
CA ILE A 72 0.91 -9.21 2.04
C ILE A 72 -0.45 -8.51 2.07
N PHE A 73 -1.54 -9.28 2.03
CA PHE A 73 -2.90 -8.74 2.12
C PHE A 73 -3.53 -9.08 3.46
N GLU A 74 -4.23 -8.12 4.07
CA GLU A 74 -5.04 -8.32 5.27
C GLU A 74 -6.15 -9.36 5.04
N SER A 75 -6.92 -9.17 3.95
CA SER A 75 -7.86 -10.17 3.45
C SER A 75 -7.23 -11.14 2.47
N LYS A 76 -7.73 -12.39 2.47
CA LYS A 76 -7.46 -13.34 1.39
C LYS A 76 -7.88 -12.73 0.05
N MET A 77 -7.04 -12.89 -0.98
CA MET A 77 -7.30 -12.38 -2.34
C MET A 77 -8.68 -12.81 -2.89
N SER A 78 -9.13 -14.03 -2.56
CA SER A 78 -10.45 -14.56 -2.93
C SER A 78 -11.63 -13.73 -2.40
N ASN A 79 -11.41 -12.96 -1.34
CA ASN A 79 -12.42 -12.15 -0.67
C ASN A 79 -12.39 -10.69 -1.13
N ILE A 80 -11.40 -10.30 -1.93
CA ILE A 80 -11.28 -8.95 -2.45
C ILE A 80 -12.32 -8.77 -3.55
N LYS A 81 -13.33 -7.93 -3.27
CA LYS A 81 -14.27 -7.47 -4.28
C LYS A 81 -13.54 -6.47 -5.16
N LEU A 82 -13.08 -6.93 -6.32
CA LEU A 82 -12.39 -6.07 -7.29
C LEU A 82 -13.26 -4.88 -7.76
N GLY A 83 -14.58 -4.95 -7.58
CA GLY A 83 -15.52 -3.92 -8.01
C GLY A 83 -15.45 -3.70 -9.53
N GLU A 84 -16.23 -2.76 -10.06
CA GLU A 84 -16.13 -2.34 -11.47
C GLU A 84 -14.84 -1.55 -11.78
N ASN A 85 -13.78 -1.73 -10.97
CA ASN A 85 -12.49 -1.10 -11.22
C ASN A 85 -11.85 -1.76 -12.44
N LYS A 86 -12.09 -1.17 -13.61
CA LYS A 86 -11.58 -1.57 -14.93
C LYS A 86 -10.05 -1.77 -14.98
N ARG A 87 -9.31 -1.32 -13.96
CA ARG A 87 -7.85 -1.32 -13.88
C ARG A 87 -7.22 -2.66 -13.50
N PHE A 88 -7.93 -3.55 -12.80
CA PHE A 88 -7.42 -4.91 -12.49
C PHE A 88 -7.44 -5.85 -13.70
N LYS A 89 -8.14 -5.51 -14.79
CA LYS A 89 -8.20 -6.34 -16.00
C LYS A 89 -6.87 -6.38 -16.77
N THR A 90 -5.92 -5.50 -16.48
CA THR A 90 -4.71 -5.31 -17.31
C THR A 90 -3.50 -6.10 -16.83
N ILE A 91 -3.51 -6.72 -15.63
CA ILE A 91 -2.27 -7.20 -14.97
C ILE A 91 -2.24 -8.71 -14.69
N PHE A 92 -3.23 -9.48 -15.18
CA PHE A 92 -3.21 -10.95 -15.06
C PHE A 92 -3.33 -11.64 -16.43
N LEU A 93 -2.46 -11.25 -17.38
CA LEU A 93 -2.20 -12.02 -18.60
C LEU A 93 -0.95 -12.88 -18.40
#